data_AF-A0A956JKK3-F1
#
_entry.id   AF-A0A956JKK3-F1
#
_cell.length_a   1.000
_cell.length_b   1.000
_cell.length_c   1.000
_cell.angle_alpha   90.00
_cell.angle_beta   90.00
_cell.angle_gamma   90.00
#
_symmetry.space_group_name_H-M   'P 1'
#
loop_
_entity.id
_entity.type
_entity.pdbx_description
1 polymer ?
#
loop_
_entity_poly.entity_id
_entity_poly.type
_entity_poly.pdbx_seq_one_letter_code
_entity_poly.pdbx_strand_id
1 'polypeptide(L)'
;MHEDPPVDAPPHGCTWGRYVALLIDAHGSAAALADRLIRRADEAVGLPEDPQSIERGIRRLATRGNAPGGQYGRWLLRFFGVPPALVETARWMGQYHGRFADLPAPLCESQLWLWDRPPIAESRAAAWIHLGLAAVAMRRRDRDAAAHRLRLAQAGAAAAGPEAEVEAALLAARIASDEARRGEVRAWLGRAEAQLAAIESDEA
;
A
#
# COMPACT_ATOMS: atom_id res chain seq x y z
N MET A 1 13.25 22.13 -5.81
CA MET A 1 12.01 22.90 -5.55
C MET A 1 10.95 21.84 -5.30
N HIS A 2 10.74 21.47 -4.04
CA HIS A 2 9.69 20.53 -3.66
C HIS A 2 8.38 21.31 -3.69
N GLU A 3 7.54 21.04 -4.68
CA GLU A 3 6.14 21.49 -4.61
C GLU A 3 5.44 20.63 -3.56
N ASP A 4 5.06 21.28 -2.46
CA ASP A 4 4.07 20.75 -1.54
C ASP A 4 2.78 20.47 -2.33
N PRO A 5 2.14 19.30 -2.13
CA PRO A 5 0.88 18.99 -2.82
C PRO A 5 -0.19 20.03 -2.45
N PRO A 6 -1.08 20.41 -3.39
CA PRO A 6 -2.08 21.45 -3.17
C PRO A 6 -2.99 21.10 -1.97
N VAL A 7 -3.15 22.08 -1.08
CA VAL A 7 -3.77 22.02 0.25
C VAL A 7 -5.29 21.72 0.22
N ASP A 8 -5.94 21.73 -0.94
CA ASP A 8 -7.42 21.74 -1.05
C ASP A 8 -8.08 20.51 -1.72
N ALA A 9 -7.35 19.44 -2.00
CA ALA A 9 -8.03 18.19 -2.38
C ALA A 9 -8.57 17.52 -1.11
N PRO A 10 -9.89 17.20 -1.01
CA PRO A 10 -10.34 16.20 -0.05
C PRO A 10 -9.40 15.00 -0.18
N PRO A 11 -9.07 14.30 0.90
CA PRO A 11 -8.18 13.16 0.85
C PRO A 11 -8.88 12.02 0.11
N HIS A 12 -8.89 12.13 -1.21
CA HIS A 12 -9.47 11.17 -2.10
C HIS A 12 -8.54 9.98 -2.04
N GLY A 13 -9.01 8.89 -1.43
CA GLY A 13 -8.40 7.59 -1.63
C GLY A 13 -8.10 7.36 -3.11
N CYS A 14 -7.20 6.43 -3.42
CA CYS A 14 -6.87 6.21 -4.82
C CYS A 14 -8.02 5.47 -5.53
N THR A 15 -8.53 6.01 -6.64
CA THR A 15 -9.40 5.28 -7.57
C THR A 15 -8.57 4.68 -8.71
N TRP A 16 -9.14 3.75 -9.46
CA TRP A 16 -8.53 3.26 -10.69
C TRP A 16 -8.29 4.38 -11.71
N GLY A 17 -9.17 5.37 -11.79
CA GLY A 17 -9.00 6.53 -12.65
C GLY A 17 -7.75 7.34 -12.29
N ARG A 18 -7.57 7.64 -11.00
CA ARG A 18 -6.36 8.34 -10.50
C ARG A 18 -5.09 7.51 -10.73
N TYR A 19 -5.14 6.21 -10.45
CA TYR A 19 -4.02 5.30 -10.67
C TYR A 19 -3.60 5.25 -12.15
N VAL A 20 -4.56 5.06 -13.06
CA VAL A 20 -4.28 5.03 -14.50
C VAL A 20 -3.75 6.39 -14.99
N ALA A 21 -4.29 7.50 -14.49
CA ALA A 21 -3.81 8.84 -14.84
C ALA A 21 -2.33 9.03 -14.44
N LEU A 22 -1.93 8.60 -13.24
CA LEU A 22 -0.53 8.66 -12.79
C LEU A 22 0.39 7.77 -13.63
N LEU A 23 -0.08 6.59 -14.05
CA LEU A 23 0.69 5.73 -14.96
C LEU A 23 0.84 6.35 -16.35
N ILE A 24 -0.22 7.01 -16.86
CA ILE A 24 -0.17 7.71 -18.14
C ILE A 24 0.80 8.88 -18.05
N ASP A 25 0.78 9.65 -16.98
CA ASP A 25 1.73 10.74 -16.74
C ASP A 25 3.19 10.23 -16.74
N ALA A 26 3.45 9.11 -16.06
CA ALA A 26 4.78 8.50 -16.00
C ALA A 26 5.24 7.81 -17.30
N HIS A 27 4.32 7.44 -18.20
CA HIS A 27 4.62 6.59 -19.36
C HIS A 27 4.18 7.16 -20.72
N GLY A 28 3.56 8.34 -20.73
CA GLY A 28 3.18 9.12 -21.91
C GLY A 28 1.69 9.02 -22.27
N SER A 29 1.19 7.82 -22.60
CA SER A 29 -0.19 7.63 -23.08
C SER A 29 -0.73 6.24 -22.75
N ALA A 30 -2.05 6.05 -22.90
CA ALA A 30 -2.68 4.73 -22.71
C ALA A 30 -2.17 3.69 -23.72
N ALA A 31 -1.89 4.10 -24.96
CA ALA A 31 -1.27 3.26 -25.98
C ALA A 31 0.17 2.88 -25.59
N ALA A 32 0.98 3.85 -25.14
CA ALA A 32 2.34 3.59 -24.67
C ALA A 32 2.35 2.66 -23.45
N LEU A 33 1.36 2.78 -22.57
CA LEU A 33 1.18 1.90 -21.42
C LEU A 33 0.82 0.47 -21.85
N ALA A 34 -0.07 0.30 -22.84
CA ALA A 34 -0.43 -0.99 -23.41
C ALA A 34 0.80 -1.68 -24.04
N ASP A 35 1.57 -0.97 -24.86
CA ASP A 35 2.79 -1.50 -25.48
C ASP A 35 3.84 -1.91 -24.45
N ARG A 36 4.02 -1.09 -23.39
CA ARG A 36 4.91 -1.43 -22.27
C ARG A 36 4.42 -2.65 -21.51
N LEU A 37 3.10 -2.80 -21.31
CA LEU A 37 2.53 -3.95 -20.64
C LEU A 37 2.84 -5.23 -21.43
N ILE A 38 2.62 -5.22 -22.74
CA ILE A 38 2.96 -6.35 -23.63
C ILE A 38 4.43 -6.72 -23.48
N ARG A 39 5.34 -5.74 -23.60
CA ARG A 39 6.79 -5.99 -23.48
C ARG A 39 7.22 -6.53 -22.10
N ARG A 40 6.60 -6.08 -21.02
CA ARG A 40 6.96 -6.50 -19.65
C ARG A 40 6.40 -7.86 -19.28
N ALA A 41 5.21 -8.16 -19.80
CA ALA A 41 4.53 -9.39 -19.53
C ALA A 41 5.07 -10.54 -20.37
N ASP A 42 5.54 -10.25 -21.59
CA ASP A 42 6.09 -11.22 -22.52
C ASP A 42 5.18 -12.48 -22.61
N GLU A 43 5.72 -13.69 -22.50
CA GLU A 43 4.94 -14.94 -22.44
C GLU A 43 4.40 -15.28 -21.03
N ALA A 44 4.74 -14.49 -20.00
CA ALA A 44 4.45 -14.84 -18.61
C ALA A 44 2.95 -14.78 -18.25
N VAL A 45 2.13 -14.15 -19.09
CA VAL A 45 0.66 -14.09 -18.97
C VAL A 45 0.03 -14.10 -20.36
N GLY A 46 -1.12 -14.77 -20.52
CA GLY A 46 -1.90 -14.78 -21.76
C GLY A 46 -2.54 -13.42 -22.06
N LEU A 47 -1.73 -12.43 -22.42
CA LEU A 47 -2.19 -11.13 -22.87
C LEU A 47 -2.77 -11.23 -24.28
N PRO A 48 -3.80 -10.41 -24.60
CA PRO A 48 -4.17 -10.19 -25.98
C PRO A 48 -2.98 -9.65 -26.78
N GLU A 49 -2.71 -10.23 -27.95
CA GLU A 49 -1.66 -9.73 -28.86
C GLU A 49 -1.99 -8.34 -29.41
N ASP A 50 -3.30 -7.99 -29.49
CA ASP A 50 -3.77 -6.70 -29.99
C ASP A 50 -3.65 -5.59 -28.93
N PRO A 51 -2.77 -4.59 -29.13
CA PRO A 51 -2.60 -3.46 -28.19
C PRO A 51 -3.87 -2.64 -28.00
N GLN A 52 -4.75 -2.56 -29.01
CA GLN A 52 -6.00 -1.79 -28.90
C GLN A 52 -6.98 -2.42 -27.92
N SER A 53 -6.99 -3.75 -27.84
CA SER A 53 -7.80 -4.48 -26.87
C SER A 53 -7.35 -4.20 -25.44
N ILE A 54 -6.03 -4.14 -25.21
CA ILE A 54 -5.45 -3.77 -23.92
C ILE A 54 -5.77 -2.31 -23.58
N GLU A 55 -5.61 -1.39 -24.54
CA GLU A 55 -5.92 0.03 -24.33
C GLU A 55 -7.40 0.24 -23.94
N ARG A 56 -8.33 -0.43 -24.63
CA ARG A 56 -9.75 -0.41 -24.25
C ARG A 56 -9.98 -0.95 -22.84
N GLY A 57 -9.25 -2.00 -22.46
CA GLY A 57 -9.25 -2.56 -21.10
C GLY A 57 -8.79 -1.55 -20.05
N ILE A 58 -7.68 -0.84 -20.30
CA ILE A 58 -7.13 0.21 -19.44
C ILE A 58 -8.12 1.38 -19.28
N ARG A 59 -8.70 1.86 -20.40
CA ARG A 59 -9.69 2.94 -20.37
C ARG A 59 -10.94 2.53 -19.57
N ARG A 60 -11.42 1.29 -19.73
CA ARG A 60 -12.54 0.76 -18.93
C ARG A 60 -12.18 0.62 -17.46
N LEU A 61 -10.95 0.21 -17.15
CA LEU A 61 -10.47 0.12 -15.77
C LEU A 61 -10.51 1.50 -15.10
N ALA A 62 -10.08 2.56 -15.79
CA ALA A 62 -10.06 3.92 -15.26
C ALA A 62 -11.45 4.41 -14.80
N THR A 63 -12.55 3.91 -15.38
CA THR A 63 -13.91 4.29 -15.00
C THR A 63 -14.49 3.47 -13.84
N ARG A 64 -13.75 2.50 -13.28
CA ARG A 64 -14.28 1.58 -12.25
C ARG A 64 -14.35 2.17 -10.84
N GLY A 65 -13.86 3.40 -10.63
CA GLY A 65 -13.78 3.99 -9.30
C GLY A 65 -12.93 3.11 -8.37
N ASN A 66 -13.55 2.58 -7.30
CA ASN A 66 -12.93 1.62 -6.38
C ASN A 66 -13.48 0.19 -6.50
N ALA A 67 -14.23 -0.14 -7.56
CA ALA A 67 -14.64 -1.52 -7.79
C ALA A 67 -13.42 -2.41 -8.09
N PRO A 68 -13.54 -3.74 -7.94
CA PRO A 68 -12.41 -4.64 -8.19
C PRO A 68 -11.80 -4.46 -9.58
N GLY A 69 -10.47 -4.44 -9.67
CA GLY A 69 -9.73 -4.12 -10.92
C GLY A 69 -9.81 -5.21 -11.98
N GLY A 70 -10.14 -6.43 -11.57
CA GLY A 70 -10.20 -7.59 -12.46
C GLY A 70 -8.84 -7.91 -13.09
N GLN A 71 -8.87 -8.46 -14.29
CA GLN A 71 -7.65 -8.90 -14.99
C GLN A 71 -6.67 -7.75 -15.27
N TYR A 72 -7.16 -6.65 -15.86
CA TYR A 72 -6.33 -5.49 -16.20
C TYR A 72 -5.75 -4.80 -14.96
N GLY A 73 -6.53 -4.67 -13.88
CA GLY A 73 -6.03 -4.12 -12.62
C GLY A 73 -4.87 -4.95 -12.05
N ARG A 74 -5.03 -6.28 -12.02
CA ARG A 74 -3.96 -7.20 -11.56
C ARG A 74 -2.71 -7.09 -12.43
N TRP A 75 -2.86 -7.02 -13.75
CA TRP A 75 -1.72 -6.87 -14.66
C TRP A 75 -0.98 -5.56 -14.42
N LEU A 76 -1.70 -4.44 -14.35
CA LEU A 76 -1.05 -3.16 -14.12
C LEU A 76 -0.34 -3.13 -12.77
N LEU A 77 -0.98 -3.59 -11.70
CA LEU A 77 -0.35 -3.64 -10.37
C LEU A 77 0.86 -4.58 -10.33
N ARG A 78 0.81 -5.71 -11.04
CA ARG A 78 1.93 -6.67 -11.10
C ARG A 78 3.13 -6.09 -11.85
N PHE A 79 2.91 -5.47 -13.01
CA PHE A 79 4.00 -5.08 -13.92
C PHE A 79 4.43 -3.62 -13.79
N PHE A 80 3.61 -2.76 -13.21
CA PHE A 80 3.92 -1.35 -12.99
C PHE A 80 3.97 -0.96 -11.52
N GLY A 81 3.46 -1.81 -10.61
CA GLY A 81 3.41 -1.49 -9.19
C GLY A 81 2.44 -0.35 -8.90
N VAL A 82 2.57 0.23 -7.71
CA VAL A 82 1.83 1.42 -7.31
C VAL A 82 2.73 2.64 -7.53
N PRO A 83 2.25 3.73 -8.17
CA PRO A 83 3.00 4.96 -8.32
C PRO A 83 3.65 5.43 -6.99
N PRO A 84 4.92 5.88 -6.98
CA PRO A 84 5.65 6.21 -5.76
C PRO A 84 4.92 7.18 -4.83
N ALA A 85 4.31 8.24 -5.38
CA ALA A 85 3.55 9.21 -4.59
C ALA A 85 2.40 8.58 -3.77
N LEU A 86 1.76 7.52 -4.31
CA LEU A 86 0.70 6.80 -3.60
C LEU A 86 1.27 5.85 -2.54
N VAL A 87 2.44 5.23 -2.82
CA VAL A 87 3.15 4.40 -1.83
C VAL A 87 3.59 5.24 -0.64
N GLU A 88 4.20 6.41 -0.88
CA GLU A 88 4.62 7.32 0.18
C GLU A 88 3.45 7.81 1.02
N THR A 89 2.31 8.11 0.38
CA THR A 89 1.09 8.49 1.12
C THR A 89 0.59 7.33 1.99
N ALA A 90 0.56 6.10 1.46
CA ALA A 90 0.17 4.92 2.23
C ALA A 90 1.13 4.64 3.40
N ARG A 91 2.45 4.74 3.16
CA ARG A 91 3.50 4.58 4.16
C ARG A 91 3.35 5.61 5.28
N TRP A 92 3.18 6.89 4.94
CA TRP A 92 2.95 7.95 5.92
C TRP A 92 1.74 7.69 6.82
N MET A 93 0.65 7.15 6.26
CA MET A 93 -0.54 6.78 7.06
C MET A 93 -0.34 5.49 7.87
N GLY A 94 0.54 4.60 7.44
CA GLY A 94 0.78 3.30 8.05
C GLY A 94 1.76 3.33 9.23
N GLN A 95 2.59 4.37 9.33
CA GLN A 95 3.55 4.55 10.42
C GLN A 95 2.85 4.84 11.75
N TYR A 96 2.88 3.90 12.70
CA TYR A 96 2.18 4.05 13.98
C TYR A 96 2.85 5.07 14.90
N HIS A 97 4.13 5.40 14.64
CA HIS A 97 4.91 6.38 15.37
C HIS A 97 5.09 7.72 14.62
N GLY A 98 4.39 7.91 13.50
CA GLY A 98 4.48 9.11 12.66
C GLY A 98 3.44 10.18 12.99
N ARG A 99 3.55 11.35 12.35
CA ARG A 99 2.63 12.50 12.54
C ARG A 99 1.17 12.17 12.24
N PHE A 100 0.89 11.23 11.34
CA PHE A 100 -0.47 10.79 11.07
C PHE A 100 -1.11 10.13 12.30
N ALA A 101 -0.33 9.39 13.10
CA ALA A 101 -0.80 8.73 14.31
C ALA A 101 -1.16 9.72 15.44
N ASP A 102 -0.66 10.95 15.39
CA ASP A 102 -1.00 12.02 16.34
C ASP A 102 -2.41 12.58 16.12
N LEU A 103 -3.00 12.39 14.94
CA LEU A 103 -4.35 12.83 14.64
C LEU A 103 -5.40 12.05 15.47
N PRO A 104 -6.61 12.61 15.70
CA PRO A 104 -7.68 11.89 16.38
C PRO A 104 -8.01 10.57 15.68
N ALA A 105 -8.14 9.48 16.46
CA ALA A 105 -8.35 8.14 15.92
C ALA A 105 -9.52 8.04 14.90
N PRO A 106 -10.70 8.68 15.10
CA PRO A 106 -11.78 8.66 14.10
C PRO A 106 -11.42 9.32 12.77
N LEU A 107 -10.54 10.33 12.79
CA LEU A 107 -10.05 10.99 11.58
C LEU A 107 -9.10 10.06 10.84
N CYS A 108 -8.09 9.49 11.53
CA CYS A 108 -7.19 8.50 10.94
C CYS A 108 -7.97 7.35 10.30
N GLU A 109 -8.95 6.80 11.02
CA GLU A 109 -9.81 5.70 10.59
C GLU A 109 -10.52 6.04 9.28
N SER A 110 -11.18 7.20 9.24
CA SER A 110 -11.92 7.66 8.06
C SER A 110 -11.00 7.83 6.85
N GLN A 111 -9.78 8.33 7.05
CA GLN A 111 -8.78 8.46 5.98
C GLN A 111 -8.31 7.11 5.46
N LEU A 112 -7.93 6.20 6.36
CA LEU A 112 -7.47 4.86 6.00
C LEU A 112 -8.55 4.06 5.25
N TRP A 113 -9.83 4.21 5.63
CA TRP A 113 -10.94 3.56 4.93
C TRP A 113 -11.16 4.02 3.50
N LEU A 114 -10.72 5.22 3.13
CA LEU A 114 -10.73 5.67 1.74
C LEU A 114 -9.67 4.93 0.90
N TRP A 115 -8.62 4.43 1.55
CA TRP A 115 -7.51 3.69 0.94
C TRP A 115 -7.61 2.17 1.09
N ASP A 116 -8.42 1.66 2.01
CA ASP A 116 -8.74 0.23 2.16
C ASP A 116 -9.72 -0.25 1.06
N ARG A 117 -9.45 0.15 -0.19
CA ARG A 117 -10.24 -0.14 -1.39
C ARG A 117 -9.32 -0.25 -2.61
N PRO A 118 -9.75 -0.94 -3.70
CA PRO A 118 -9.01 -0.95 -4.96
C PRO A 118 -8.74 0.48 -5.48
N PRO A 119 -7.55 0.75 -6.04
CA PRO A 119 -6.50 -0.22 -6.38
C PRO A 119 -5.54 -0.54 -5.24
N ILE A 120 -5.54 0.24 -4.16
CA ILE A 120 -4.53 0.10 -3.09
C ILE A 120 -4.72 -1.20 -2.32
N ALA A 121 -5.94 -1.56 -1.96
CA ALA A 121 -6.24 -2.84 -1.29
C ALA A 121 -5.92 -4.08 -2.13
N GLU A 122 -5.76 -3.94 -3.46
CA GLU A 122 -5.36 -5.04 -4.36
C GLU A 122 -3.84 -5.05 -4.62
N SER A 123 -3.10 -4.15 -4.00
CA SER A 123 -1.68 -3.91 -4.26
C SER A 123 -0.80 -4.28 -3.07
N ARG A 124 0.51 -4.29 -3.29
CA ARG A 124 1.51 -4.48 -2.23
C ARG A 124 1.43 -3.37 -1.16
N ALA A 125 0.98 -2.16 -1.54
CA ALA A 125 0.82 -1.03 -0.61
C ALA A 125 -0.32 -1.23 0.41
N ALA A 126 -1.19 -2.24 0.24
CA ALA A 126 -2.25 -2.57 1.20
C ALA A 126 -1.71 -2.84 2.61
N ALA A 127 -0.49 -3.38 2.73
CA ALA A 127 0.14 -3.66 4.02
C ALA A 127 0.22 -2.40 4.89
N TRP A 128 0.60 -1.25 4.32
CA TRP A 128 0.68 0.02 5.04
C TRP A 128 -0.69 0.50 5.54
N ILE A 129 -1.74 0.33 4.74
CA ILE A 129 -3.11 0.68 5.15
C ILE A 129 -3.58 -0.21 6.31
N HIS A 130 -3.25 -1.50 6.26
CA HIS A 130 -3.55 -2.42 7.36
C HIS A 130 -2.74 -2.11 8.63
N LEU A 131 -1.48 -1.66 8.52
CA LEU A 131 -0.70 -1.18 9.67
C LEU A 131 -1.37 0.02 10.32
N GLY A 132 -1.78 1.02 9.54
CA GLY A 132 -2.48 2.19 10.04
C GLY A 132 -3.80 1.82 10.74
N LEU A 133 -4.61 0.93 10.14
CA LEU A 133 -5.87 0.47 10.73
C LEU A 133 -5.64 -0.35 12.01
N ALA A 134 -4.58 -1.16 12.07
CA ALA A 134 -4.19 -1.87 13.28
C ALA A 134 -3.78 -0.91 14.40
N ALA A 135 -3.00 0.13 14.09
CA ALA A 135 -2.61 1.16 15.05
C ALA A 135 -3.81 1.95 15.58
N VAL A 136 -4.77 2.29 14.72
CA VAL A 136 -6.04 2.92 15.12
C VAL A 136 -6.85 2.01 16.04
N ALA A 137 -7.03 0.74 15.69
CA ALA A 137 -7.75 -0.22 16.51
C ALA A 137 -7.08 -0.41 17.89
N MET A 138 -5.75 -0.46 17.93
CA MET A 138 -4.97 -0.50 19.18
C MET A 138 -5.26 0.73 20.05
N ARG A 139 -5.23 1.95 19.49
CA ARG A 139 -5.54 3.20 20.21
C ARG A 139 -6.97 3.20 20.76
N ARG A 140 -7.90 2.57 20.06
CA ARG A 140 -9.30 2.40 20.47
C ARG A 140 -9.50 1.24 21.46
N ARG A 141 -8.43 0.52 21.81
CA ARG A 141 -8.45 -0.69 22.65
C ARG A 141 -9.30 -1.83 22.07
N ASP A 142 -9.52 -1.84 20.76
CA ASP A 142 -10.16 -2.94 20.04
C ASP A 142 -9.09 -3.96 19.64
N ARG A 143 -8.87 -4.93 20.53
CA ARG A 143 -7.79 -5.91 20.41
C ARG A 143 -8.00 -6.86 19.24
N ASP A 144 -9.25 -7.27 19.00
CA ASP A 144 -9.57 -8.21 17.93
C ASP A 144 -9.37 -7.57 16.57
N ALA A 145 -9.83 -6.33 16.40
CA ALA A 145 -9.60 -5.58 15.17
C ALA A 145 -8.11 -5.28 14.95
N ALA A 146 -7.37 -4.90 16.02
CA ALA A 146 -5.94 -4.65 15.93
C ALA A 146 -5.17 -5.90 15.50
N ALA A 147 -5.43 -7.05 16.14
CA ALA A 147 -4.80 -8.32 15.82
C ALA A 147 -5.17 -8.81 14.40
N HIS A 148 -6.43 -8.63 13.98
CA HIS A 148 -6.85 -8.98 12.63
C HIS A 148 -6.12 -8.16 11.56
N ARG A 149 -6.10 -6.83 11.71
CA ARG A 149 -5.44 -5.93 10.76
C ARG A 149 -3.92 -6.12 10.75
N LEU A 150 -3.30 -6.34 11.90
CA LEU A 150 -1.87 -6.64 11.98
C LEU A 150 -1.52 -7.93 11.22
N ARG A 151 -2.33 -8.99 11.31
CA ARG A 151 -2.10 -10.22 10.53
C ARG A 151 -2.16 -9.98 9.02
N LEU A 152 -3.12 -9.17 8.56
CA LEU A 152 -3.21 -8.81 7.14
C LEU A 152 -1.99 -7.98 6.70
N ALA A 153 -1.54 -7.04 7.53
CA ALA A 153 -0.33 -6.27 7.28
C ALA A 153 0.91 -7.18 7.17
N GLN A 154 1.10 -8.08 8.13
CA GLN A 154 2.23 -9.03 8.17
C GLN A 154 2.25 -9.94 6.93
N ALA A 155 1.09 -10.41 6.47
CA ALA A 155 0.99 -11.22 5.26
C ALA A 155 1.43 -10.47 4.00
N GLY A 156 1.30 -9.14 3.98
CA GLY A 156 1.71 -8.29 2.86
C GLY A 156 3.05 -7.57 3.04
N ALA A 157 3.66 -7.61 4.22
CA ALA A 157 4.79 -6.74 4.59
C ALA A 157 6.03 -6.98 3.70
N ALA A 158 6.46 -8.24 3.55
CA ALA A 158 7.58 -8.59 2.66
C ALA A 158 7.34 -8.15 1.21
N ALA A 159 6.08 -8.11 0.77
CA ALA A 159 5.74 -7.60 -0.55
C ALA A 159 5.77 -6.07 -0.62
N ALA A 160 5.48 -5.37 0.48
CA ALA A 160 5.48 -3.92 0.56
C ALA A 160 6.88 -3.30 0.73
N GLY A 161 7.86 -4.10 1.19
CA GLY A 161 9.24 -3.71 1.37
C GLY A 161 9.74 -3.97 2.80
N PRO A 162 11.07 -3.97 3.02
CA PRO A 162 11.66 -4.31 4.31
C PRO A 162 11.25 -3.32 5.41
N GLU A 163 10.99 -2.04 5.09
CA GLU A 163 10.53 -1.08 6.10
C GLU A 163 9.11 -1.39 6.59
N ALA A 164 8.26 -2.02 5.75
CA ALA A 164 6.95 -2.47 6.19
C ALA A 164 7.05 -3.66 7.15
N GLU A 165 8.06 -4.52 6.99
CA GLU A 165 8.34 -5.63 7.91
C GLU A 165 8.81 -5.11 9.27
N VAL A 166 9.71 -4.11 9.27
CA VAL A 166 10.13 -3.40 10.47
C VAL A 166 8.92 -2.78 11.18
N GLU A 167 8.11 -2.01 10.46
CA GLU A 167 6.95 -1.33 11.05
C GLU A 167 5.93 -2.34 11.63
N ALA A 168 5.68 -3.45 10.92
CA ALA A 168 4.82 -4.52 11.40
C ALA A 168 5.34 -5.16 12.69
N ALA A 169 6.66 -5.38 12.79
CA ALA A 169 7.29 -5.92 13.98
C ALA A 169 7.22 -4.94 15.16
N LEU A 170 7.46 -3.64 14.93
CA LEU A 170 7.37 -2.61 15.97
C LEU A 170 5.94 -2.46 16.51
N LEU A 171 4.92 -2.44 15.63
CA LEU A 171 3.53 -2.40 16.05
C LEU A 171 3.13 -3.68 16.81
N ALA A 172 3.59 -4.85 16.38
CA ALA A 172 3.37 -6.11 17.09
C ALA A 172 3.99 -6.09 18.50
N ALA A 173 5.21 -5.55 18.65
CA ALA A 173 5.86 -5.35 19.93
C ALA A 173 5.05 -4.39 20.83
N ARG A 174 4.52 -3.29 20.26
CA ARG A 174 3.71 -2.33 20.99
C ARG A 174 2.42 -2.96 21.54
N ILE A 175 1.71 -3.72 20.72
CA ILE A 175 0.49 -4.44 21.11
C ILE A 175 0.80 -5.49 22.20
N ALA A 176 1.86 -6.28 22.02
CA ALA A 176 2.29 -7.25 23.02
C ALA A 176 2.68 -6.58 24.36
N SER A 177 3.24 -5.37 24.30
CA SER A 177 3.57 -4.57 25.49
C SER A 177 2.33 -4.10 26.23
N ASP A 178 1.27 -3.67 25.54
CA ASP A 178 -0.01 -3.29 26.16
C ASP A 178 -0.68 -4.48 26.88
N GLU A 179 -0.34 -5.70 26.48
CA GLU A 179 -0.83 -6.95 27.07
C GLU A 179 0.16 -7.58 28.06
N ALA A 180 1.25 -6.88 28.40
CA ALA A 180 2.31 -7.34 29.31
C ALA A 180 3.01 -8.66 28.88
N ARG A 181 2.97 -9.01 27.59
CA ARG A 181 3.58 -10.23 27.03
C ARG A 181 5.07 -10.01 26.71
N ARG A 182 5.89 -9.85 27.76
CA ARG A 182 7.31 -9.46 27.64
C ARG A 182 8.17 -10.35 26.73
N GLY A 183 7.90 -11.66 26.70
CA GLY A 183 8.65 -12.59 25.83
C GLY A 183 8.42 -12.27 24.35
N GLU A 184 7.18 -11.97 23.98
CA GLU A 184 6.81 -11.61 22.62
C GLU A 184 7.33 -10.23 22.23
N VAL A 185 7.32 -9.26 23.16
CA VAL A 185 7.94 -7.96 22.92
C VAL A 185 9.39 -8.11 22.47
N ARG A 186 10.19 -8.91 23.18
CA ARG A 186 11.60 -9.15 22.81
C ARG A 186 11.72 -9.85 21.46
N ALA A 187 10.88 -10.84 21.18
CA ALA A 187 10.91 -11.55 19.91
C ALA A 187 10.60 -10.63 18.73
N TRP A 188 9.63 -9.72 18.89
CA TRP A 188 9.28 -8.75 17.85
C TRP A 188 10.35 -7.67 17.66
N LEU A 189 10.92 -7.14 18.75
CA LEU A 189 12.03 -6.18 18.65
C LEU A 189 13.26 -6.79 17.99
N GLY A 190 13.62 -8.03 18.34
CA GLY A 190 14.73 -8.74 17.67
C GLY A 190 14.49 -8.96 16.17
N ARG A 191 13.23 -9.16 15.74
CA ARG A 191 12.88 -9.20 14.32
C ARG A 191 13.06 -7.83 13.64
N ALA A 192 12.63 -6.75 14.28
CA ALA A 192 12.81 -5.40 13.75
C ALA A 192 14.30 -5.04 13.61
N GLU A 193 15.11 -5.34 14.63
CA GLU A 193 16.58 -5.13 14.61
C GLU A 193 17.26 -5.91 13.49
N ALA A 194 16.90 -7.18 13.30
CA ALA A 194 17.47 -8.00 12.22
C ALA A 194 17.15 -7.44 10.82
N GLN A 195 15.93 -6.93 10.62
CA GLN A 195 15.54 -6.33 9.35
C GLN A 195 16.21 -4.98 9.11
N LEU A 196 16.35 -4.14 10.14
CA LEU A 196 17.10 -2.88 10.04
C LEU A 196 18.55 -3.12 9.63
N ALA A 197 19.23 -4.10 10.25
CA ALA A 197 20.60 -4.46 9.89
C ALA A 197 20.72 -4.97 8.44
N ALA A 198 19.71 -5.69 7.93
CA ALA A 198 19.67 -6.13 6.54
C ALA A 198 19.54 -4.94 5.57
N ILE A 199 18.66 -3.97 5.88
CA ILE A 199 18.49 -2.74 5.08
C ILE A 199 19.81 -1.95 5.02
N GLU A 200 20.45 -1.73 6.17
CA GLU A 200 21.73 -0.99 6.24
C GLU A 200 22.84 -1.68 5.45
N SER A 201 22.81 -3.01 5.37
CA SER A 201 23.80 -3.79 4.61
C SER A 201 23.58 -3.74 3.10
N ASP A 202 22.33 -3.61 2.64
CA ASP A 202 21.98 -3.49 1.21
C ASP A 202 22.23 -2.07 0.66
N GLU A 203 22.31 -1.05 1.53
CA GLU A 203 22.61 0.35 1.16
C GLU A 203 24.11 0.69 1.12
N ALA A 204 24.98 -0.18 1.65
CA ALA A 204 26.43 0.00 1.76
C ALA A 204 27.23 -0.53 0.55
#